data_AF-A0A1F4KH63-F1
#
_entry.id   AF-A0A1F4KH63-F1
#
_cell.length_a   1.000
_cell.length_b   1.000
_cell.length_c   1.000
_cell.angle_alpha   90.00
_cell.angle_beta   90.00
_cell.angle_gamma   90.00
#
_symmetry.space_group_name_H-M   'P 1'
#
loop_
_entity.id
_entity.type
_entity.pdbx_description
1 polymer ?
#
loop_
_entity_poly.entity_id
_entity_poly.type
_entity_poly.pdbx_seq_one_letter_code
_entity_poly.pdbx_strand_id
1 'polypeptide(L)'
;MPNTTPEPTQRLNVDLPKSQYFALKSYALHHGTTVSQLVRDSLRGIVEYDTWFKAKVQTAQADPRPAIDAEEWDAVRAQKLARRKALADKA
;
A
#
# COMPACT_ATOMS: atom_id res chain seq x y z
N MET A 1 -7.78 -7.35 -31.20
CA MET A 1 -8.22 -6.50 -30.09
C MET A 1 -9.09 -7.36 -29.17
N PRO A 2 -8.59 -7.89 -28.04
CA PRO A 2 -9.44 -8.65 -27.13
C PRO A 2 -10.44 -7.68 -26.50
N ASN A 3 -11.73 -7.89 -26.81
CA ASN A 3 -12.85 -7.19 -26.22
C ASN A 3 -12.98 -7.68 -24.77
N THR A 4 -12.30 -7.01 -23.84
CA THR A 4 -12.49 -7.26 -22.40
C THR A 4 -13.76 -6.54 -21.96
N THR A 5 -14.91 -7.16 -22.21
CA THR A 5 -16.17 -6.76 -21.58
C THR A 5 -15.92 -6.74 -20.07
N PRO A 6 -16.06 -5.59 -19.39
CA PRO A 6 -15.80 -5.54 -17.95
C PRO A 6 -16.77 -6.50 -17.26
N GLU A 7 -16.24 -7.39 -16.43
CA GLU A 7 -17.06 -8.32 -15.64
C GLU A 7 -18.19 -7.55 -14.92
N PRO A 8 -19.40 -8.13 -14.85
CA PRO A 8 -20.48 -7.52 -14.11
C PRO A 8 -20.03 -7.31 -12.66
N THR A 9 -20.04 -6.06 -12.20
CA THR A 9 -19.73 -5.76 -10.80
C THR A 9 -20.70 -6.49 -9.90
N GLN A 10 -20.23 -7.53 -9.20
CA GLN A 10 -21.02 -8.24 -8.20
C GLN A 10 -21.43 -7.25 -7.11
N ARG A 11 -22.74 -7.10 -6.90
CA ARG A 11 -23.28 -6.24 -5.84
C ARG A 11 -23.25 -7.01 -4.53
N LEU A 12 -22.42 -6.56 -3.61
CA LEU A 12 -22.36 -7.08 -2.24
C LEU A 12 -23.05 -6.08 -1.30
N ASN A 13 -23.99 -6.56 -0.49
CA ASN A 13 -24.53 -5.76 0.61
C ASN A 13 -23.51 -5.80 1.75
N VAL A 14 -23.01 -4.63 2.13
CA VAL A 14 -22.01 -4.49 3.19
C VAL A 14 -22.61 -3.64 4.30
N ASP A 15 -22.68 -4.21 5.50
CA ASP A 15 -23.09 -3.47 6.68
C ASP A 15 -21.92 -2.63 7.19
N LEU A 16 -22.07 -1.31 7.07
CA LEU A 16 -21.12 -0.35 7.61
C LEU A 16 -21.66 0.27 8.90
N PRO A 17 -20.83 0.45 9.94
CA PRO A 17 -21.18 1.28 11.09
C PRO A 17 -21.68 2.65 10.65
N LYS A 18 -22.74 3.16 11.30
CA LYS A 18 -23.38 4.43 10.93
C LYS A 18 -22.37 5.58 10.79
N SER A 19 -21.42 5.69 11.72
CA SER A 19 -20.37 6.71 11.70
C SER A 19 -19.51 6.66 10.42
N GLN A 20 -19.13 5.45 10.00
CA GLN A 20 -18.33 5.24 8.79
C GLN A 20 -19.14 5.56 7.53
N TYR A 21 -20.41 5.14 7.48
CA TYR A 21 -21.28 5.47 6.37
C TYR A 21 -21.48 6.98 6.22
N PHE A 22 -21.69 7.73 7.31
CA PHE A 22 -21.82 9.19 7.27
C PHE A 22 -20.54 9.87 6.78
N ALA A 23 -19.37 9.43 7.25
CA ALA A 23 -18.09 9.98 6.81
C ALA A 23 -17.86 9.74 5.30
N LEU A 24 -18.09 8.50 4.83
CA LEU A 24 -17.96 8.15 3.42
C LEU A 24 -18.96 8.90 2.54
N LYS A 25 -20.21 9.07 3.00
CA LYS A 25 -21.24 9.80 2.27
C LYS A 25 -20.92 11.28 2.16
N SER A 26 -20.42 11.90 3.24
CA SER A 26 -19.98 13.30 3.24
C SER A 26 -18.82 13.50 2.26
N TYR A 27 -17.79 12.65 2.34
CA TYR A 27 -16.66 12.70 1.41
C TYR A 27 -17.11 12.50 -0.05
N ALA A 28 -17.94 11.50 -0.31
CA ALA A 28 -18.48 11.21 -1.63
C ALA A 28 -19.18 12.44 -2.25
N LEU A 29 -19.99 13.15 -1.46
CA LEU A 29 -20.68 14.36 -1.87
C LEU A 29 -19.72 15.48 -2.27
N HIS A 30 -18.62 15.68 -1.53
CA HIS A 30 -17.66 16.76 -1.80
C HIS A 30 -16.69 16.45 -2.95
N HIS A 31 -16.46 15.18 -3.26
CA HIS A 31 -15.47 14.75 -4.25
C HIS A 31 -16.07 14.16 -5.53
N GLY A 32 -17.38 14.30 -5.74
CA GLY A 32 -18.05 13.81 -6.97
C GLY A 32 -17.92 12.30 -7.18
N THR A 33 -17.79 11.54 -6.10
CA THR A 33 -17.61 10.08 -6.12
C THR A 33 -18.77 9.40 -5.37
N THR A 34 -18.85 8.08 -5.41
CA THR A 34 -19.87 7.30 -4.71
C THR A 34 -19.27 6.50 -3.57
N VAL A 35 -20.07 6.22 -2.55
CA VAL A 35 -19.66 5.34 -1.44
C VAL A 35 -19.21 3.97 -1.98
N SER A 36 -19.88 3.43 -2.99
CA SER A 36 -19.49 2.15 -3.63
C SER A 36 -18.14 2.21 -4.33
N GLN A 37 -17.80 3.34 -4.98
CA GLN A 37 -16.46 3.54 -5.57
C GLN A 37 -15.40 3.61 -4.48
N LEU A 38 -15.62 4.40 -3.43
CA LEU A 38 -14.69 4.51 -2.29
C LEU A 38 -14.41 3.15 -1.63
N VAL A 39 -15.47 2.37 -1.39
CA VAL A 39 -15.33 1.02 -0.81
C VAL A 39 -14.55 0.10 -1.74
N ARG A 40 -14.84 0.13 -3.05
CA ARG A 40 -14.11 -0.68 -4.04
C ARG A 40 -12.63 -0.30 -4.10
N ASP A 41 -12.33 0.99 -4.09
CA ASP A 41 -10.96 1.51 -4.14
C ASP A 41 -10.19 1.12 -2.88
N SER A 42 -10.83 1.22 -1.71
CA SER A 42 -10.26 0.77 -0.45
C SER A 42 -9.98 -0.73 -0.45
N LEU A 43 -10.92 -1.57 -0.92
CA LEU A 43 -10.74 -3.02 -0.98
C LEU A 43 -9.62 -3.40 -1.94
N ARG A 44 -9.56 -2.75 -3.11
CA ARG A 44 -8.46 -2.92 -4.05
C ARG A 44 -7.12 -2.57 -3.41
N GLY A 45 -7.02 -1.43 -2.72
CA GLY A 45 -5.80 -1.03 -2.02
C GLY A 45 -5.36 -2.03 -0.96
N ILE A 46 -6.31 -2.65 -0.23
CA ILE A 46 -6.00 -3.70 0.75
C ILE A 46 -5.42 -4.94 0.07
N VAL A 47 -6.02 -5.41 -1.03
CA VAL A 47 -5.54 -6.59 -1.76
C VAL A 47 -4.17 -6.34 -2.39
N GLU A 48 -3.99 -5.16 -3.00
CA GLU A 48 -2.71 -4.75 -3.58
C GLU A 48 -1.61 -4.69 -2.52
N TYR A 49 -1.91 -4.10 -1.36
CA TYR A 49 -0.98 -4.02 -0.24
C TYR A 49 -0.63 -5.41 0.31
N ASP A 50 -1.61 -6.28 0.54
CA ASP A 50 -1.38 -7.65 1.02
C ASP A 50 -0.51 -8.46 0.04
N THR A 51 -0.78 -8.34 -1.26
CA THR A 51 0.01 -8.99 -2.31
C THR A 51 1.45 -8.49 -2.30
N TRP A 52 1.65 -7.17 -2.26
CA TRP A 52 2.97 -6.57 -2.17
C TRP A 52 3.71 -6.99 -0.89
N PHE A 53 3.03 -6.99 0.25
CA PHE A 53 3.61 -7.34 1.54
C PHE A 53 4.09 -8.80 1.55
N LYS A 54 3.24 -9.73 1.08
CA LYS A 54 3.62 -11.15 0.94
C LYS A 54 4.83 -11.33 0.04
N ALA A 55 4.87 -10.65 -1.11
CA ALA A 55 6.01 -10.71 -2.01
C ALA A 55 7.29 -10.19 -1.34
N LYS A 56 7.21 -9.11 -0.55
CA LYS A 56 8.36 -8.57 0.20
C LYS A 56 8.85 -9.51 1.28
N VAL A 57 7.95 -10.11 2.05
CA VAL A 57 8.29 -11.10 3.07
C VAL A 57 8.96 -12.33 2.43
N GLN A 58 8.40 -12.86 1.35
CA GLN A 58 8.98 -13.98 0.61
C GLN A 58 10.38 -13.64 0.07
N THR A 59 10.55 -12.45 -0.49
CA THR A 59 11.86 -11.99 -0.97
C THR A 59 12.87 -11.90 0.16
N ALA A 60 12.46 -11.38 1.33
CA ALA A 60 13.33 -11.28 2.49
C ALA A 60 13.70 -12.66 3.08
N GLN A 61 12.76 -13.61 3.07
CA GLN A 61 13.01 -14.99 3.52
C GLN A 61 13.91 -15.76 2.55
N ALA A 62 13.78 -15.50 1.24
CA ALA A 62 14.61 -16.12 0.21
C ALA A 62 15.99 -15.46 0.07
N ASP A 63 16.26 -14.38 0.81
CA ASP A 63 17.55 -13.70 0.77
C ASP A 63 18.64 -14.61 1.35
N PRO A 64 19.65 -15.00 0.58
CA PRO A 64 20.70 -15.92 1.04
C PRO A 64 21.69 -15.23 1.98
N ARG A 65 21.59 -13.91 2.17
CA ARG A 65 22.49 -13.17 3.04
C ARG A 65 22.26 -13.55 4.51
N PRO A 66 23.34 -13.70 5.30
CA PRO A 66 23.21 -13.97 6.72
C PRO A 66 22.51 -12.81 7.42
N ALA A 67 21.87 -13.11 8.55
CA ALA A 67 21.33 -12.08 9.42
C ALA A 67 22.45 -11.13 9.87
N ILE A 68 22.22 -9.83 9.66
CA ILE A 68 23.12 -8.77 10.08
C ILE A 68 22.93 -8.55 11.58
N ASP A 69 24.03 -8.51 12.34
CA ASP A 69 23.98 -8.27 13.78
C ASP A 69 23.60 -6.81 14.10
N ALA A 70 23.07 -6.56 15.29
CA ALA A 70 22.64 -5.24 15.74
C ALA A 70 23.78 -4.20 15.66
N GLU A 71 25.01 -4.59 15.98
CA GLU A 71 26.19 -3.71 15.91
C GLU A 71 26.57 -3.37 14.46
N GLU A 72 26.42 -4.34 13.54
CA GLU A 72 26.67 -4.13 12.11
C GLU A 72 25.64 -3.18 11.48
N TRP A 73 24.41 -3.15 12.01
CA TRP A 73 23.39 -2.20 11.58
C TRP A 73 23.77 -0.74 11.84
N ASP A 74 24.50 -0.44 12.92
CA ASP A 74 24.96 0.91 13.21
C ASP A 74 25.95 1.41 12.16
N ALA A 75 26.91 0.56 11.78
CA ALA A 75 27.86 0.86 10.73
C ALA A 75 27.17 1.08 9.37
N VAL A 76 26.22 0.20 9.02
CA VAL A 76 25.42 0.33 7.78
C VAL A 76 24.60 1.62 7.77
N ARG A 77 23.97 1.97 8.90
CA ARG A 77 23.20 3.22 9.05
C ARG A 77 24.08 4.45 8.89
N ALA A 78 25.23 4.48 9.55
CA ALA A 78 26.19 5.58 9.47
C ALA A 78 26.68 5.78 8.03
N GLN A 79 27.03 4.69 7.33
CA GLN A 79 27.48 4.75 5.93
C GLN A 79 26.39 5.29 4.99
N LYS A 80 25.14 4.82 5.13
CA LYS A 80 24.01 5.32 4.33
C LYS A 80 23.72 6.79 4.60
N LEU A 81 23.80 7.21 5.86
CA LEU A 81 23.61 8.61 6.24
C LEU A 81 24.69 9.51 5.63
N ALA A 82 25.96 9.11 5.73
CA ALA A 82 27.08 9.83 5.12
C ALA A 82 26.91 9.96 3.60
N ARG A 83 26.49 8.89 2.93
CA ARG A 83 26.21 8.90 1.48
C ARG A 83 25.09 9.87 1.11
N ARG A 84 24.02 9.94 1.90
CA ARG A 84 22.92 10.90 1.68
C ARG A 84 23.37 12.34 1.86
N LYS A 85 24.14 12.64 2.91
CA LYS A 85 24.71 13.98 3.13
C LYS A 85 25.61 14.41 1.98
N ALA A 86 26.54 13.55 1.56
CA ALA A 86 27.41 13.82 0.43
C ALA A 86 26.68 14.04 -0.91
N LEU A 87 25.48 13.46 -1.09
CA LEU A 87 24.63 13.72 -2.25
C LEU A 87 23.85 15.03 -2.14
N ALA A 88 23.43 15.41 -0.93
CA ALA A 88 22.75 16.68 -0.67
C ALA A 88 23.72 17.87 -0.75
N ASP A 89 24.97 17.72 -0.29
CA ASP A 89 26.00 18.76 -0.31
C ASP A 89 26.59 18.99 -1.72
N LYS A 90 26.31 18.11 -2.69
CA LYS A 90 26.70 18.23 -4.09
C LYS A 90 25.61 18.84 -4.99
N ALA A 91 24.41 19.06 -4.46
CA ALA A 91 23.28 19.66 -5.15
C ALA A 91 23.20 21.15 -4.85
#